data_AF-A0A6J4FBK7-F1
#
_entry.id   AF-A0A6J4FBK7-F1
#
_cell.length_a   1.000
_cell.length_b   1.000
_cell.length_c   1.000
_cell.angle_alpha   90.00
_cell.angle_beta   90.00
_cell.angle_gamma   90.00
#
_symmetry.space_group_name_H-M   'P 1'
#
loop_
_entity.id
_entity.type
_entity.pdbx_description
1 polymer ?
#
loop_
_entity_poly.entity_id
_entity_poly.type
_entity_poly.pdbx_seq_one_letter_code
_entity_poly.pdbx_strand_id
1 'polypeptide(L)' 'MPLARQSMPHDAAQTLAGIDFPADRSKIVEYARSKNASDDIIKALDGMPDDQYTSMADVFKGLGQSDS' A
#
# COMPACT_ATOMS: atom_id res chain seq x y z
N MET A 1 13.95 -16.12 16.96
CA MET A 1 12.57 -15.59 17.05
C MET A 1 12.10 -15.35 15.63
N PRO A 2 11.13 -16.10 15.09
CA PRO A 2 10.58 -15.78 13.77
C PRO A 2 9.61 -14.62 13.97
N LEU A 3 9.93 -13.45 13.42
CA LEU A 3 8.91 -12.42 13.27
C LEU A 3 7.84 -13.02 12.37
N ALA A 4 6.60 -12.98 12.87
CA ALA A 4 5.43 -13.44 12.16
C ALA A 4 5.48 -12.96 10.71
N ARG A 5 5.11 -13.85 9.79
CA ARG A 5 4.85 -13.57 8.38
C ARG A 5 3.71 -12.54 8.32
N GLN A 6 4.04 -11.27 8.54
CA GLN A 6 3.10 -10.18 8.36
C GLN A 6 2.79 -10.15 6.86
N SER A 7 1.52 -10.25 6.54
CA SER A 7 1.04 -10.26 5.17
C SER A 7 1.35 -8.91 4.54
N MET A 8 1.86 -8.92 3.30
CA MET A 8 2.13 -7.72 2.47
C MET A 8 1.09 -6.58 2.59
N PRO A 9 -0.24 -6.82 2.64
CA PRO A 9 -1.22 -5.75 2.80
C PRO A 9 -1.14 -5.00 4.15
N HIS A 10 -0.69 -5.66 5.23
CA HIS A 10 -0.62 -5.03 6.56
C HIS A 10 0.56 -4.07 6.66
N ASP A 11 1.73 -4.46 6.16
CA ASP A 11 2.93 -3.61 6.13
C ASP A 11 2.76 -2.44 5.17
N ALA A 12 2.14 -2.67 4.01
CA ALA A 12 1.80 -1.62 3.07
C ALA A 12 0.88 -0.56 3.69
N ALA A 13 -0.15 -1.01 4.41
CA ALA A 13 -1.05 -0.11 5.10
C ALA A 13 -0.38 0.65 6.24
N GLN A 14 0.43 -0.01 7.06
CA GLN A 14 1.15 0.65 8.15
C GLN A 14 2.17 1.67 7.62
N THR A 15 2.75 1.36 6.46
CA THR A 15 3.67 2.25 5.74
C THR A 15 2.96 3.48 5.20
N LEU A 16 1.76 3.29 4.62
CA LEU A 16 0.92 4.33 4.04
C LEU A 16 0.05 5.06 5.10
N ALA A 17 0.11 4.62 6.36
CA ALA A 17 -0.57 5.27 7.46
C ALA A 17 0.02 6.66 7.72
N GLY A 18 -0.80 7.69 7.49
CA GLY A 18 -0.39 9.09 7.64
C GLY A 18 0.02 9.79 6.34
N ILE A 19 -0.30 9.23 5.17
CA ILE A 19 -0.29 10.01 3.93
C ILE A 19 -1.43 11.05 3.96
N ASP A 20 -1.14 12.28 3.55
CA ASP A 20 -2.14 13.32 3.35
C ASP A 20 -2.95 13.01 2.07
N PHE A 21 -4.26 12.80 2.25
CA PHE A 21 -5.20 12.62 1.15
C PHE A 21 -5.76 13.97 0.68
N PRO A 22 -6.02 14.15 -0.63
CA PRO A 22 -6.02 13.14 -1.69
C PRO A 22 -4.61 12.76 -2.19
N ALA A 23 -4.42 11.47 -2.44
CA ALA A 23 -3.18 10.90 -2.97
C ALA A 23 -3.46 10.03 -4.19
N ASP A 24 -2.70 10.24 -5.26
CA ASP A 24 -2.79 9.43 -6.48
C ASP A 24 -1.92 8.18 -6.34
N ARG A 25 -2.15 7.16 -7.19
CA ARG A 25 -1.35 5.92 -7.20
C ARG A 25 0.15 6.19 -7.19
N SER A 26 0.62 7.13 -8.02
CA SER A 26 2.03 7.52 -8.09
C SER A 26 2.57 8.05 -6.76
N LYS A 27 1.80 8.90 -6.07
CA LYS A 27 2.17 9.40 -4.72
C LYS A 27 2.22 8.28 -3.71
N ILE A 28 1.28 7.35 -3.76
CA ILE A 28 1.23 6.19 -2.87
C ILE A 28 2.44 5.28 -3.09
N VAL A 29 2.79 4.98 -4.35
CA VAL A 29 3.98 4.19 -4.70
C VAL A 29 5.27 4.89 -4.25
N GLU A 30 5.37 6.21 -4.45
CA GLU A 30 6.53 6.99 -4.04
C GLU A 30 6.67 7.08 -2.52
N TYR A 31 5.56 7.28 -1.81
CA TYR A 31 5.53 7.29 -0.34
C TYR A 31 5.90 5.92 0.22
N ALA A 32 5.36 4.84 -0.36
CA ALA A 32 5.72 3.47 0.00
C ALA A 32 7.22 3.20 -0.24
N ARG A 33 7.77 3.61 -1.40
CA ARG A 33 9.22 3.54 -1.67
C ARG A 33 10.04 4.30 -0.65
N SER A 34 9.66 5.54 -0.33
CA SER A 34 10.36 6.39 0.64
C SER A 34 10.44 5.74 2.03
N LYS A 35 9.42 4.98 2.41
CA LYS A 35 9.31 4.25 3.67
C LYS A 35 9.98 2.86 3.66
N ASN A 36 10.72 2.50 2.60
CA ASN A 36 11.31 1.17 2.42
C ASN A 36 10.26 0.04 2.36
N ALA A 37 9.13 0.28 1.70
CA ALA A 37 8.19 -0.81 1.39
C ALA A 37 8.86 -1.88 0.52
N SER A 38 8.49 -3.14 0.76
CA SER A 38 8.98 -4.27 -0.03
C SER A 38 8.55 -4.17 -1.49
N ASP A 39 9.36 -4.73 -2.40
CA ASP A 39 9.04 -4.79 -3.84
C ASP A 39 7.67 -5.42 -4.14
N ASP A 40 7.24 -6.42 -3.36
CA ASP A 40 5.91 -7.02 -3.48
C ASP A 40 4.79 -6.02 -3.22
N ILE A 41 4.96 -5.13 -2.24
CA ILE A 41 4.01 -4.04 -1.92
C ILE A 41 4.00 -3.03 -3.07
N ILE A 42 5.18 -2.62 -3.54
CA ILE A 42 5.30 -1.68 -4.66
C ILE A 42 4.62 -2.24 -5.91
N LYS A 43 4.82 -3.54 -6.22
CA LYS A 43 4.15 -4.21 -7.34
C LYS A 43 2.64 -4.31 -7.15
N ALA A 44 2.17 -4.59 -5.94
CA ALA A 44 0.73 -4.62 -5.65
C ALA A 44 0.08 -3.23 -5.84
N LEU A 45 0.75 -2.18 -5.37
CA LEU A 45 0.34 -0.79 -5.58
C LEU A 45 0.44 -0.36 -7.05
N ASP A 46 1.46 -0.84 -7.76
CA ASP A 46 1.66 -0.57 -9.19
C ASP A 46 0.58 -1.20 -10.06
N GLY A 47 0.09 -2.38 -9.66
CA GLY A 47 -1.00 -3.10 -10.33
C GLY A 47 -2.40 -2.58 -10.01
N MET A 48 -2.55 -1.59 -9.12
CA MET A 48 -3.84 -0.98 -8.84
C MET A 48 -4.32 -0.08 -9.97
N PRO A 49 -5.65 0.12 -10.10
CA PRO A 49 -6.18 1.19 -10.92
C PRO A 49 -5.59 2.54 -10.49
N ASP A 50 -5.22 3.33 -11.49
CA ASP A 50 -4.71 4.70 -11.32
C ASP A 50 -5.89 5.61 -10.95
N ASP A 51 -6.34 5.46 -9.70
CA ASP A 51 -7.44 6.19 -9.11
C ASP A 51 -6.94 7.16 -8.05
N GLN A 52 -7.79 8.15 -7.73
CA GLN A 52 -7.51 9.06 -6.64
C GLN A 52 -7.98 8.44 -5.34
N TYR A 53 -7.02 8.02 -4.51
CA TYR A 53 -7.31 7.49 -3.20
C TYR A 53 -7.52 8.68 -2.27
N THR A 54 -8.69 8.74 -1.65
CA THR A 54 -9.07 9.84 -0.74
C THR A 54 -9.02 9.42 0.72
N SER A 55 -8.80 8.13 0.97
CA SER A 55 -8.74 7.57 2.30
C SER A 55 -7.89 6.30 2.33
N MET A 56 -7.36 5.97 3.51
CA MET A 56 -6.69 4.69 3.73
C MET A 56 -7.58 3.52 3.36
N ALA A 57 -8.90 3.64 3.56
CA ALA A 57 -9.87 2.61 3.21
C ALA A 57 -9.82 2.23 1.71
N ASP A 58 -9.63 3.20 0.80
CA ASP A 58 -9.52 2.91 -0.64
C ASP A 58 -8.22 2.17 -0.96
N VAL A 59 -7.11 2.58 -0.32
CA VAL A 59 -5.80 1.93 -0.48
C VAL A 59 -5.86 0.49 0.04
N PHE A 60 -6.46 0.28 1.20
CA PHE A 60 -6.72 -1.06 1.75
C PHE A 60 -7.59 -1.91 0.84
N LYS A 61 -8.63 -1.31 0.24
CA LYS A 61 -9.54 -2.01 -0.67
C LYS A 61 -8.84 -2.46 -1.94
N GLY A 62 -7.95 -1.63 -2.48
CA GLY A 62 -7.10 -2.03 -3.60
C GLY A 62 -6.09 -3.11 -3.21
N LEU A 63 -5.48 -3.03 -2.02
CA LEU A 63 -4.37 -3.91 -1.60
C LEU A 63 -4.87 -5.27 -1.11
N GLY A 64 -6.07 -5.31 -0.52
CA GLY A 64 -6.64 -6.49 0.13
C GLY A 64 -7.40 -7.44 -0.80
N GLN A 65 -7.50 -7.16 -2.11
CA GLN A 65 -8.18 -8.06 -3.06
C GLN A 65 -7.32 -9.22 -3.56
N SER A 66 -6.06 -9.33 -3.13
CA SER A 66 -5.15 -10.42 -3.50
C SER A 66 -5.01 -11.48 -2.41
N ASP A 67 -6.12 -12.08 -1.98
CA ASP A 67 -6.10 -13.41 -1.34
C ASP A 67 -7.47 -14.10 -1.55
N SER A 68 -7.50 -15.08 -2.45
CA SER A 68 -8.48 -16.17 -2.53
C SER A 68 -7.80 -17.40 -3.13
#